data_AF-A0A0L8FTE5-F1
#
_entry.id   AF-A0A0L8FTE5-F1
#
_cell.length_a   1.000
_cell.length_b   1.000
_cell.length_c   1.000
_cell.angle_alpha   90.00
_cell.angle_beta   90.00
_cell.angle_gamma   90.00
#
_symmetry.space_group_name_H-M   'P 1'
#
loop_
_entity.id
_entity.type
_entity.pdbx_description
1 polymer ?
#
loop_
_entity_poly.entity_id
_entity_poly.type
_entity_poly.pdbx_seq_one_letter_code
_entity_poly.pdbx_strand_id
1 'polypeptide(L)'
;MKKVKLEKHQKLRHPSSVGKGREYFENKKKIQPVKLPDFVKKINTVKVKTLKPSYLVSEIIAKVATPQIYGEKLVKPAMIACANEVLGKDAAPTLSTIPLSNNTITRRQDEMSNFAEEKIVEILQKKKFFFP
;
A
#
# COMPACT_ATOMS: atom_id res chain seq x y z
N MET A 1 -6.56 -6.07 17.81
CA MET A 1 -7.87 -6.15 18.52
C MET A 1 -7.66 -6.80 19.88
N LYS A 2 -8.28 -6.29 20.95
CA LYS A 2 -8.24 -6.94 22.27
C LYS A 2 -9.01 -8.28 22.24
N LYS A 3 -8.51 -9.32 22.91
CA LYS A 3 -9.07 -10.70 22.92
C LYS A 3 -10.59 -10.74 23.19
N VAL A 4 -11.04 -10.01 24.21
CA VAL A 4 -12.47 -9.90 24.59
C VAL A 4 -13.35 -9.37 23.45
N LYS A 5 -12.84 -8.44 22.63
CA LYS A 5 -13.58 -7.89 21.48
C LYS A 5 -13.70 -8.92 20.36
N LEU A 6 -12.66 -9.73 20.16
CA LEU A 6 -12.65 -10.77 19.14
C LEU A 6 -13.62 -11.90 19.50
N GLU A 7 -13.63 -12.36 20.75
CA GLU A 7 -14.56 -13.39 21.21
C GLU A 7 -16.02 -12.95 21.10
N LYS A 8 -16.34 -11.71 21.52
CA LYS A 8 -17.68 -11.14 21.35
C LYS A 8 -18.06 -11.03 19.86
N HIS A 9 -17.14 -10.56 19.03
CA HIS A 9 -17.37 -10.47 17.57
C HIS A 9 -17.65 -11.85 16.97
N GLN A 10 -16.89 -12.88 17.34
CA GLN A 10 -17.09 -14.24 16.85
C GLN A 10 -18.44 -14.79 17.27
N LYS A 11 -18.85 -14.60 18.53
CA LYS A 11 -20.17 -15.03 19.03
C LYS A 11 -21.32 -14.35 18.28
N LEU A 12 -21.21 -13.06 18.00
CA LEU A 12 -22.27 -12.28 17.37
C LEU A 12 -22.33 -12.45 15.84
N ARG A 13 -21.19 -12.52 15.17
CA ARG A 13 -21.11 -12.52 13.69
C ARG A 13 -20.89 -13.90 13.10
N HIS A 14 -20.30 -14.82 13.86
CA HIS A 14 -19.92 -16.15 13.39
C HIS A 14 -20.25 -17.25 14.42
N PRO A 15 -21.51 -17.33 14.91
CA PRO A 15 -21.89 -18.26 15.98
C PRO A 15 -21.57 -19.72 15.63
N SER A 16 -21.66 -20.09 14.34
CA SER A 16 -21.36 -21.44 13.84
C SER A 16 -19.90 -21.88 13.99
N SER A 17 -18.99 -20.94 14.27
CA SER A 17 -17.54 -21.18 14.39
C SER A 17 -17.03 -21.08 15.84
N VAL A 18 -17.90 -20.75 16.79
CA VAL A 18 -17.54 -20.61 18.21
C VAL A 18 -17.13 -21.99 18.75
N GLY A 19 -15.99 -22.04 19.45
CA GLY A 19 -15.48 -23.27 20.06
C GLY A 19 -14.94 -24.30 19.07
N LYS A 20 -14.87 -23.98 17.77
CA LYS A 20 -14.30 -24.88 16.76
C LYS A 20 -12.77 -24.79 16.75
N GLY A 21 -12.11 -25.94 16.63
CA GLY A 21 -10.65 -26.04 16.53
C GLY A 21 -10.10 -25.65 15.16
N ARG A 22 -8.78 -25.67 15.01
CA ARG A 22 -8.06 -25.30 13.77
C ARG A 22 -8.59 -26.04 12.53
N GLU A 23 -8.85 -27.33 12.67
CA GLU A 23 -9.28 -28.21 11.57
C GLU A 23 -10.57 -27.73 10.90
N TYR A 24 -11.50 -27.17 11.66
CA TYR A 24 -12.75 -26.60 11.11
C TYR A 24 -12.46 -25.47 10.11
N PHE A 25 -11.52 -24.58 10.44
CA PHE A 25 -11.17 -23.45 9.58
C PHE A 25 -10.38 -23.89 8.35
N GLU A 26 -9.48 -24.85 8.49
CA GLU A 26 -8.74 -25.42 7.36
C GLU A 26 -9.67 -26.15 6.38
N ASN A 27 -10.60 -26.96 6.88
CA ASN A 27 -11.61 -27.62 6.04
C ASN A 27 -12.52 -26.61 5.36
N LYS A 28 -12.94 -25.56 6.08
CA LYS A 28 -13.77 -24.49 5.50
C LYS A 28 -13.04 -23.70 4.41
N LYS A 29 -11.72 -23.49 4.56
CA LYS A 29 -10.86 -22.87 3.55
C LYS A 29 -10.70 -23.74 2.28
N LYS A 30 -10.69 -25.06 2.43
CA LYS A 30 -10.64 -26.00 1.30
C LYS A 30 -11.97 -26.08 0.55
N ILE A 31 -13.09 -26.05 1.28
CA ILE A 31 -14.45 -26.17 0.72
C ILE A 31 -14.90 -24.85 0.08
N GLN A 32 -14.50 -23.70 0.65
CA GLN A 32 -14.77 -22.39 0.09
C GLN A 32 -13.47 -21.86 -0.52
N PRO A 33 -13.19 -22.08 -1.83
CA PRO A 33 -12.16 -21.29 -2.50
C PRO A 33 -12.54 -19.84 -2.29
N VAL A 34 -11.69 -19.08 -1.61
CA VAL A 34 -11.95 -17.68 -1.27
C VAL A 34 -12.01 -16.91 -2.58
N LYS A 35 -13.21 -16.83 -3.18
CA LYS A 35 -13.50 -15.88 -4.24
C LYS A 35 -13.41 -14.53 -3.55
N LEU A 36 -12.31 -13.82 -3.79
CA LEU A 36 -12.17 -12.43 -3.36
C LEU A 36 -13.43 -11.68 -3.78
N PRO A 37 -14.15 -11.07 -2.83
CA PRO A 37 -15.31 -10.24 -3.17
C PRO A 37 -14.90 -9.21 -4.23
N ASP A 38 -15.79 -8.88 -5.15
CA ASP A 38 -15.45 -8.01 -6.28
C ASP A 38 -14.96 -6.63 -5.85
N PHE A 39 -15.40 -6.15 -4.67
CA PHE A 39 -14.86 -4.94 -4.05
C PHE A 39 -13.36 -5.07 -3.71
N VAL A 40 -12.90 -6.24 -3.24
CA VAL A 40 -11.48 -6.46 -2.90
C VAL A 40 -10.65 -6.54 -4.17
N LYS A 41 -11.16 -7.19 -5.22
CA LYS A 41 -10.52 -7.18 -6.55
C LYS A 41 -10.37 -5.75 -7.06
N LYS A 42 -11.44 -4.95 -6.99
CA LYS A 42 -11.42 -3.53 -7.38
C LYS A 42 -10.40 -2.72 -6.58
N ILE A 43 -10.34 -2.90 -5.25
CA ILE A 43 -9.34 -2.25 -4.39
C ILE A 43 -7.92 -2.64 -4.81
N ASN A 44 -7.67 -3.92 -5.08
CA ASN A 44 -6.35 -4.38 -5.51
C ASN A 44 -5.96 -3.78 -6.87
N THR A 45 -6.88 -3.73 -7.83
CA THR A 45 -6.64 -3.10 -9.14
C THR A 45 -6.33 -1.60 -9.00
N VAL A 46 -7.09 -0.87 -8.15
CA VAL A 46 -6.84 0.55 -7.89
C VAL A 46 -5.50 0.75 -7.17
N LYS A 47 -5.16 -0.11 -6.20
CA LYS A 47 -3.85 -0.08 -5.54
C LYS A 47 -2.71 -0.28 -6.52
N VAL A 48 -2.82 -1.24 -7.45
CA VAL A 48 -1.79 -1.48 -8.47
C VAL A 48 -1.59 -0.24 -9.35
N LYS A 49 -2.68 0.40 -9.79
CA LYS A 49 -2.61 1.60 -10.65
C LYS A 49 -2.05 2.84 -9.93
N THR A 50 -2.27 2.96 -8.61
CA THR A 50 -1.85 4.13 -7.82
C THR A 50 -0.49 3.97 -7.14
N LEU A 51 0.01 2.74 -7.01
CA LEU A 51 1.28 2.45 -6.36
C LEU A 51 2.46 3.09 -7.09
N LYS A 52 2.60 2.87 -8.40
CA LYS A 52 3.71 3.44 -9.17
C LYS A 52 3.70 4.98 -9.17
N PRO A 53 2.57 5.67 -9.43
CA PRO A 53 2.51 7.14 -9.33
C PRO A 53 2.91 7.69 -7.96
N SER A 54 2.52 7.02 -6.88
CA SER A 54 2.87 7.49 -5.53
C SER A 54 4.36 7.37 -5.22
N TYR A 55 5.06 6.35 -5.74
CA TYR A 55 6.53 6.31 -5.66
C TYR A 55 7.19 7.41 -6.50
N LEU A 56 6.69 7.66 -7.72
CA LEU A 56 7.24 8.73 -8.57
C LEU A 56 7.15 10.11 -7.89
N VAL A 57 6.01 10.43 -7.29
CA VAL A 57 5.86 11.70 -6.55
C VAL A 57 6.77 11.74 -5.32
N SER A 58 6.86 10.65 -4.56
CA SER A 58 7.76 10.56 -3.39
C SER A 58 9.23 10.77 -3.76
N GLU A 59 9.67 10.23 -4.90
CA GLU A 59 11.02 10.38 -5.43
C GLU A 59 11.28 11.84 -5.84
N ILE A 60 10.35 12.47 -6.57
CA ILE A 60 10.48 13.88 -6.96
C ILE A 60 10.63 14.76 -5.72
N ILE A 61 9.76 14.59 -4.72
CA ILE A 61 9.80 15.36 -3.46
C ILE A 61 11.14 15.19 -2.74
N ALA A 62 11.70 13.97 -2.72
CA ALA A 62 13.00 13.71 -2.13
C ALA A 62 14.12 14.43 -2.89
N LYS A 63 14.11 14.37 -4.23
CA LYS A 63 15.13 14.98 -5.10
C LYS A 63 15.19 16.50 -4.97
N VAL A 64 14.06 17.16 -4.79
CA VAL A 64 14.00 18.62 -4.61
C VAL A 64 14.19 19.04 -3.14
N ALA A 65 14.50 18.10 -2.24
CA ALA A 65 14.69 18.32 -0.80
C ALA A 65 13.51 19.07 -0.14
N THR A 66 12.29 18.79 -0.59
CA THR A 66 11.09 19.46 -0.08
C THR A 66 10.42 18.67 1.04
N PRO A 67 9.75 19.35 1.99
CA PRO A 67 8.90 18.72 2.99
C PRO A 67 7.86 17.75 2.39
N GLN A 68 7.77 16.55 2.97
CA GLN A 68 6.86 15.48 2.50
C GLN A 68 5.38 15.90 2.54
N ILE A 69 5.03 16.84 3.42
CA ILE A 69 3.68 17.41 3.54
C ILE A 69 3.18 18.09 2.26
N TYR A 70 4.08 18.50 1.36
CA TYR A 70 3.70 19.12 0.09
C TYR A 70 3.05 18.15 -0.89
N GLY A 71 3.24 16.83 -0.72
CA GLY A 71 2.51 15.84 -1.50
C GLY A 71 0.99 15.96 -1.32
N GLU A 72 0.55 16.12 -0.07
CA GLU A 72 -0.86 16.26 0.28
C GLU A 72 -1.36 17.69 0.08
N LYS A 73 -0.56 18.69 0.46
CA LYS A 73 -0.97 20.10 0.43
C LYS A 73 -0.93 20.75 -0.94
N LEU A 74 -0.03 20.34 -1.83
CA LEU A 74 0.21 21.01 -3.11
C LEU A 74 0.08 20.08 -4.30
N VAL A 75 0.84 18.98 -4.31
CA VAL A 75 0.94 18.10 -5.49
C VAL A 75 -0.40 17.45 -5.80
N LYS A 76 -1.08 16.91 -4.78
CA LYS A 76 -2.36 16.23 -4.96
C LYS A 76 -3.47 17.18 -5.47
N PRO A 77 -3.70 18.36 -4.87
CA PRO A 77 -4.64 19.34 -5.42
C PRO A 77 -4.29 19.78 -6.85
N ALA A 78 -3.03 20.08 -7.14
CA ALA A 78 -2.60 20.53 -8.46
C ALA A 78 -2.85 19.47 -9.54
N MET A 79 -2.47 18.22 -9.26
CA MET A 79 -2.71 17.09 -10.16
C MET A 79 -4.20 16.89 -10.47
N ILE A 80 -5.07 17.04 -9.46
CA ILE A 80 -6.53 16.91 -9.65
C ILE A 80 -7.08 18.09 -10.47
N ALA A 81 -6.65 19.32 -10.18
CA ALA A 81 -7.08 20.51 -10.89
C ALA A 81 -6.72 20.43 -12.38
N CYS A 82 -5.46 20.11 -12.70
CA CYS A 82 -5.02 19.94 -14.09
C CYS A 82 -5.79 18.83 -14.81
N ALA A 83 -6.05 17.71 -14.15
CA ALA A 83 -6.78 16.60 -14.77
C ALA A 83 -8.24 16.94 -15.05
N ASN A 84 -8.92 17.66 -14.15
CA ASN A 84 -10.27 18.14 -14.41
C ASN A 84 -10.34 19.01 -15.66
N GLU A 85 -9.34 19.88 -15.85
CA GLU A 85 -9.33 20.84 -16.94
C GLU A 85 -8.92 20.25 -18.29
N VAL A 86 -7.98 19.30 -18.28
CA VAL A 86 -7.45 18.69 -19.51
C VAL A 86 -8.21 17.43 -19.92
N LEU A 87 -8.61 16.61 -18.95
CA LEU A 87 -9.18 15.27 -19.18
C LEU A 87 -10.66 15.18 -18.80
N GLY A 88 -11.23 16.24 -18.23
CA GLY A 88 -12.58 16.24 -17.70
C GLY A 88 -12.70 15.60 -16.31
N LYS A 89 -13.92 15.67 -15.76
CA LYS A 89 -14.21 15.31 -14.36
C LYS A 89 -14.04 13.82 -14.03
N ASP A 90 -13.95 12.96 -15.04
CA ASP A 90 -13.87 11.50 -14.86
C ASP A 90 -12.47 11.01 -14.45
N ALA A 91 -11.42 11.79 -14.74
CA ALA A 91 -10.04 11.43 -14.40
C ALA A 91 -9.70 11.72 -12.93
N ALA A 92 -10.27 12.79 -12.36
CA ALA A 92 -9.98 13.26 -11.00
C ALA A 92 -10.26 12.22 -9.89
N PRO A 93 -11.37 11.45 -9.90
CA PRO A 93 -11.61 10.41 -8.91
C PRO A 93 -10.46 9.40 -8.83
N THR A 94 -9.91 8.97 -9.96
CA THR A 94 -8.79 8.02 -9.99
C THR A 94 -7.52 8.64 -9.38
N LEU A 95 -7.20 9.88 -9.74
CA LEU A 95 -6.02 10.58 -9.20
C LEU A 95 -6.15 10.89 -7.71
N SER A 96 -7.37 11.12 -7.22
CA SER A 96 -7.65 11.32 -5.79
C SER A 96 -7.31 10.10 -4.94
N THR A 97 -7.33 8.89 -5.55
CA THR A 97 -6.98 7.65 -4.85
C THR A 97 -5.46 7.44 -4.70
N ILE A 98 -4.63 8.26 -5.36
CA ILE A 98 -3.18 8.18 -5.20
C ILE A 98 -2.83 8.60 -3.75
N PRO A 99 -2.14 7.73 -3.00
CA PRO A 99 -1.83 8.01 -1.60
C PRO A 99 -0.56 8.88 -1.57
N LEU A 100 -0.74 10.15 -1.19
CA LEU A 100 0.32 11.17 -1.12
C LEU A 100 0.35 11.88 0.24
N SER A 101 -0.21 11.26 1.30
CA SER A 101 -0.10 11.82 2.64
C SER A 101 1.35 11.85 3.11
N ASN A 102 1.65 12.73 4.06
CA ASN A 102 3.00 12.88 4.64
C ASN A 102 3.61 11.50 5.01
N ASN A 103 2.90 10.72 5.81
CA ASN A 103 3.35 9.40 6.26
C ASN A 103 3.54 8.41 5.10
N THR A 104 2.71 8.53 4.07
CA THR A 104 2.79 7.67 2.89
C THR A 104 4.04 7.95 2.08
N ILE A 105 4.40 9.23 1.95
CA ILE A 105 5.57 9.67 1.22
C ILE A 105 6.84 9.30 1.99
N THR A 106 6.88 9.57 3.30
CA THR A 106 7.98 9.14 4.17
C THR A 106 8.23 7.64 4.03
N ARG A 107 7.20 6.81 4.20
CA ARG A 107 7.35 5.35 4.07
C ARG A 107 7.91 4.92 2.72
N ARG A 108 7.49 5.55 1.62
CA ARG A 108 8.02 5.23 0.28
C ARG A 108 9.49 5.64 0.13
N GLN A 109 9.88 6.78 0.69
CA GLN A 109 11.26 7.24 0.68
C GLN A 109 12.16 6.29 1.50
N ASP A 110 11.67 5.83 2.65
CA ASP A 110 12.36 4.82 3.45
C ASP A 110 12.47 3.49 2.68
N GLU A 111 11.38 3.02 2.05
CA GLU A 111 11.37 1.80 1.22
C GLU A 111 12.36 1.89 0.06
N MET A 112 12.44 3.04 -0.64
CA MET A 112 13.41 3.27 -1.71
C MET A 112 14.85 3.30 -1.20
N SER A 113 15.09 3.94 -0.05
CA SER A 113 16.41 4.02 0.58
C SER A 113 16.90 2.63 1.00
N ASN A 114 16.05 1.87 1.69
CA ASN A 114 16.36 0.52 2.14
C ASN A 114 16.65 -0.41 0.95
N PHE A 115 15.87 -0.32 -0.12
CA PHE A 115 16.12 -1.11 -1.34
C PHE A 115 17.49 -0.78 -1.96
N ALA A 116 17.86 0.50 -2.01
CA ALA A 116 19.17 0.89 -2.51
C ALA A 116 20.30 0.36 -1.61
N GLU A 117 20.15 0.45 -0.30
CA GLU A 117 21.10 -0.10 0.68
C GLU A 117 21.27 -1.61 0.52
N GLU A 118 20.17 -2.37 0.49
CA GLU A 118 20.17 -3.82 0.28
C GLU A 118 20.93 -4.19 -1.00
N LYS A 119 20.68 -3.47 -2.10
CA LYS A 119 21.35 -3.73 -3.38
C LYS A 119 22.84 -3.42 -3.32
N ILE A 120 23.24 -2.36 -2.64
CA ILE A 120 24.65 -2.05 -2.42
C ILE A 120 25.31 -3.17 -1.60
N VAL A 121 24.71 -3.57 -0.48
CA VAL A 121 25.23 -4.65 0.37
C VAL A 121 25.39 -5.96 -0.41
N GLU A 122 24.38 -6.35 -1.22
CA GLU A 122 24.47 -7.52 -2.10
C GLU A 122 25.66 -7.44 -3.08
N ILE A 123 25.92 -6.26 -3.65
CA ILE A 123 27.05 -6.04 -4.56
C ILE A 123 28.38 -6.17 -3.81
N LEU A 124 28.49 -5.55 -2.62
CA LEU A 124 29.71 -5.57 -1.83
C LEU A 124 30.03 -7.01 -1.37
N GLN A 125 29.03 -7.77 -0.90
CA GLN A 125 29.22 -9.16 -0.47
C GLN A 125 29.68 -10.09 -1.60
N LYS A 126 29.26 -9.84 -2.84
CA LYS A 126 29.65 -10.65 -4.01
C LYS A 126 31.04 -10.30 -4.53
N LYS A 127 31.57 -9.12 -4.22
CA LYS A 127 32.92 -8.72 -4.62
C LYS A 127 33.94 -9.23 -3.61
N LYS A 128 34.96 -9.96 -4.08
CA LYS A 128 36.19 -10.13 -3.29
C LYS A 128 36.90 -8.78 -3.26
N PHE A 129 36.88 -8.11 -2.11
CA PHE A 129 37.75 -6.97 -1.88
C PHE A 129 39.18 -7.47 -1.81
N PHE A 130 39.93 -7.25 -2.87
CA PHE A 130 41.38 -7.42 -2.84
C PHE A 130 41.95 -6.11 -2.31
N PHE A 131 42.46 -6.12 -1.09
CA PHE A 131 43.28 -5.02 -0.59
C PHE A 131 44.74 -5.30 -1.00
N PRO A 132 45.47 -4.29 -1.51
CA PRO A 132 46.88 -4.42 -1.86
C PRO A 132 47.78 -4.64 -0.64
#